data_AF-A0A7Y3AZ19-F1
#
_entry.id   AF-A0A7Y3AZ19-F1
#
_cell.length_a   1.000
_cell.length_b   1.000
_cell.length_c   1.000
_cell.angle_alpha   90.00
_cell.angle_beta   90.00
_cell.angle_gamma   90.00
#
_symmetry.space_group_name_H-M   'P 1'
#
loop_
_entity.id
_entity.type
_entity.pdbx_description
1 polymer ?
#
loop_
_entity_poly.entity_id
_entity_poly.type
_entity_poly.pdbx_seq_one_letter_code
_entity_poly.pdbx_strand_id
1 'polypeptide(L)'
;MNKLIFAVSTCILLTATSTTMAQRSGQSMQIQYGVVVSSKYVQEASNAPGGALVGGAIGLYTGKGKSSGSKFRRATAGAVAGGAASSAAQGDRSARQYEIQTTSGTVMIISDQTEIKVDDCVIVENPGTTNANIRRVDSTLCDPASAEVVAELQDEMVEEAEECAAAKRELAAADTDAAFDRAVRKVEILCNM
;
A
#
# COMPACT_ATOMS: atom_id res chain seq x y z
N MET A 1 61.08 5.78 41.75
CA MET A 1 60.92 6.68 40.59
C MET A 1 60.59 5.84 39.36
N ASN A 2 59.32 5.93 38.96
CA ASN A 2 58.67 5.70 37.67
C ASN A 2 59.29 4.70 36.68
N LYS A 3 58.53 3.65 36.34
CA LYS A 3 58.01 3.40 34.97
C LYS A 3 56.67 2.65 35.05
N LEU A 4 55.54 3.37 34.99
CA LEU A 4 54.22 2.78 34.71
C LEU A 4 54.15 2.47 33.21
N ILE A 5 53.90 1.21 32.87
CA ILE A 5 53.66 0.75 31.50
C ILE A 5 52.19 1.07 31.18
N PHE A 6 51.98 1.97 30.22
CA PHE A 6 50.66 2.23 29.63
C PHE A 6 50.28 1.08 28.71
N ALA A 7 49.33 0.24 29.14
CA ALA A 7 48.63 -0.69 28.24
C ALA A 7 47.48 0.08 27.57
N VAL A 8 47.70 0.53 26.34
CA VAL A 8 46.65 1.10 25.48
C VAL A 8 45.83 -0.06 24.93
N SER A 9 44.69 -0.34 25.56
CA SER A 9 43.70 -1.29 25.04
C SER A 9 42.71 -0.50 24.18
N THR A 10 42.95 -0.48 22.87
CA THR A 10 42.06 0.14 21.88
C THR A 10 40.82 -0.73 21.71
N CYS A 11 39.74 -0.37 22.40
CA CYS A 11 38.43 -0.97 22.20
C CYS A 11 37.82 -0.41 20.92
N ILE A 12 37.87 -1.17 19.83
CA ILE A 12 37.19 -0.85 18.57
C ILE A 12 35.69 -0.99 18.82
N LEU A 13 35.00 0.14 19.00
CA LEU A 13 33.54 0.21 18.97
C LEU A 13 33.07 -0.02 17.54
N LEU A 14 32.61 -1.25 17.22
CA LEU A 14 31.79 -1.48 16.05
C LEU A 14 30.46 -0.74 16.25
N THR A 15 30.31 0.42 15.63
CA THR A 15 29.00 1.05 15.46
C THR A 15 28.23 0.25 14.41
N ALA A 16 27.52 -0.78 14.86
CA ALA A 16 26.41 -1.35 14.09
C ALA A 16 25.37 -0.24 13.94
N THR A 17 25.36 0.42 12.79
CA THR A 17 24.22 1.27 12.40
C THR A 17 23.07 0.34 12.08
N SER A 18 22.36 -0.10 13.13
CA SER A 18 21.02 -0.66 12.98
C SER A 18 20.19 0.43 12.34
N THR A 19 19.88 0.30 11.06
CA THR A 19 18.76 1.00 10.41
C THR A 19 17.52 0.56 11.16
N THR A 20 17.23 1.27 12.25
CA THR A 20 16.00 1.18 12.99
C THR A 20 14.92 1.65 12.02
N MET A 21 14.14 0.70 11.50
CA MET A 21 12.84 1.01 10.93
C MET A 21 12.05 1.71 12.03
N ALA A 22 12.03 3.04 12.00
CA ALA A 22 11.16 3.83 12.84
C ALA A 22 9.72 3.67 12.33
N GLN A 23 9.14 2.50 12.58
CA GLN A 23 7.70 2.27 12.54
C GLN A 23 7.10 3.25 13.57
N ARG A 24 6.44 4.31 13.09
CA ARG A 24 5.77 5.28 13.96
C ARG A 24 4.72 4.52 14.78
N SER A 25 4.74 4.70 16.10
CA SER A 25 3.71 4.13 16.98
C SER A 25 2.31 4.58 16.52
N GLY A 26 1.45 3.62 16.17
CA GLY A 26 0.09 3.84 15.70
C GLY A 26 -0.21 3.51 14.22
N GLN A 27 0.77 3.03 13.44
CA GLN A 27 0.57 2.56 12.07
C GLN A 27 0.83 1.05 11.97
N SER A 28 0.07 0.23 12.69
CA SER A 28 0.17 -1.23 12.56
C SER A 28 -0.54 -1.69 11.29
N MET A 29 0.21 -2.30 10.36
CA MET A 29 -0.37 -2.96 9.20
C MET A 29 -1.41 -4.00 9.66
N GLN A 30 -2.63 -3.92 9.14
CA GLN A 30 -3.67 -4.91 9.38
C GLN A 30 -3.88 -5.73 8.12
N ILE A 31 -3.74 -7.04 8.24
CA ILE A 31 -3.94 -7.98 7.15
C ILE A 31 -5.19 -8.80 7.45
N GLN A 32 -6.09 -8.86 6.48
CA GLN A 32 -7.24 -9.75 6.51
C GLN A 32 -7.33 -10.47 5.18
N TYR A 33 -7.60 -11.76 5.19
CA TYR A 33 -7.86 -12.53 3.98
C TYR A 33 -9.30 -13.06 4.00
N GLY A 34 -9.81 -13.35 2.81
CA GLY A 34 -11.17 -13.83 2.67
C GLY A 34 -11.58 -14.00 1.21
N VAL A 35 -12.83 -14.40 1.02
CA VAL A 35 -13.40 -14.64 -0.30
C VAL A 35 -14.25 -13.46 -0.72
N VAL A 36 -14.12 -13.03 -1.97
CA VAL A 36 -14.97 -11.99 -2.55
C VAL A 36 -16.37 -12.54 -2.76
N VAL A 37 -17.35 -12.00 -2.04
CA VAL A 37 -18.77 -12.46 -2.11
C VAL A 37 -19.65 -11.52 -2.93
N SER A 38 -19.22 -10.29 -3.16
CA SER A 38 -19.91 -9.33 -4.03
C SER A 38 -18.94 -8.38 -4.69
N SER A 39 -19.26 -7.98 -5.92
CA SER A 39 -18.51 -6.96 -6.63
C SER A 39 -19.43 -6.14 -7.52
N LYS A 40 -19.40 -4.82 -7.37
CA LYS A 40 -20.20 -3.90 -8.17
C LYS A 40 -19.39 -2.70 -8.63
N TYR A 41 -19.67 -2.21 -9.83
CA TYR A 41 -19.14 -0.94 -10.29
C TYR A 41 -19.71 0.20 -9.45
N VAL A 42 -18.85 1.11 -9.04
CA VAL A 42 -19.24 2.34 -8.36
C VAL A 42 -18.65 3.53 -9.11
N GLN A 43 -19.51 4.50 -9.44
CA GLN A 43 -19.04 5.80 -9.92
C GLN A 43 -18.60 6.60 -8.68
N GLU A 44 -17.29 6.84 -8.58
CA GLU A 44 -16.62 7.67 -7.56
C GLU A 44 -16.49 7.08 -6.13
N ALA A 45 -15.33 7.31 -5.50
CA ALA A 45 -15.09 7.03 -4.07
C ALA A 45 -15.96 7.88 -3.12
N SER A 46 -16.61 8.95 -3.61
CA SER A 46 -17.52 9.79 -2.84
C SER A 46 -18.87 9.13 -2.54
N ASN A 47 -19.21 8.04 -3.22
CA ASN A 47 -20.40 7.21 -2.94
C ASN A 47 -20.05 5.96 -2.09
N ALA A 48 -18.87 5.94 -1.49
CA ALA A 48 -18.45 4.83 -0.65
C ALA A 48 -19.38 4.68 0.57
N PRO A 49 -19.86 3.46 0.87
CA PRO A 49 -20.52 3.18 2.14
C PRO A 49 -19.61 3.61 3.31
N GLY A 50 -20.19 4.20 4.35
CA GLY A 50 -19.42 4.56 5.55
C GLY A 50 -18.67 3.34 6.09
N GLY A 51 -17.34 3.45 6.20
CA GLY A 51 -16.48 2.36 6.67
C GLY A 51 -15.79 1.54 5.56
N ALA A 52 -16.07 1.79 4.28
CA ALA A 52 -15.33 1.15 3.20
C ALA A 52 -13.89 1.66 3.12
N LEU A 53 -12.95 0.72 2.95
CA LEU A 53 -11.57 1.02 2.64
C LEU A 53 -11.47 1.58 1.21
N VAL A 54 -10.51 2.48 0.98
CA VAL A 54 -10.20 3.00 -0.36
C VAL A 54 -8.79 2.59 -0.71
N GLY A 55 -8.69 1.64 -1.65
CA GLY A 55 -7.44 1.13 -2.18
C GLY A 55 -7.16 1.64 -3.59
N GLY A 56 -6.17 1.05 -4.24
CA GLY A 56 -5.87 1.35 -5.63
C GLY A 56 -5.20 2.71 -5.84
N ALA A 57 -5.01 3.10 -7.10
CA ALA A 57 -4.56 4.44 -7.44
C ALA A 57 -5.57 5.50 -6.95
N ILE A 58 -6.87 5.17 -6.91
CA ILE A 58 -7.95 6.02 -6.35
C ILE A 58 -7.57 6.63 -4.99
N GLY A 59 -7.14 5.83 -4.02
CA GLY A 59 -6.81 6.35 -2.68
C GLY A 59 -5.52 7.17 -2.62
N LEU A 60 -4.65 7.09 -3.64
CA LEU A 60 -3.49 7.99 -3.77
C LEU A 60 -3.88 9.40 -4.22
N TYR A 61 -5.02 9.55 -4.89
CA TYR A 61 -5.51 10.86 -5.37
C TYR A 61 -6.40 11.58 -4.33
N THR A 62 -7.12 10.87 -3.48
CA THR A 62 -8.13 11.44 -2.55
C THR A 62 -7.56 12.01 -1.24
N GLY A 63 -6.35 11.62 -0.83
CA GLY A 63 -5.72 12.08 0.43
C GLY A 63 -5.24 13.55 0.47
N LYS A 64 -5.54 14.37 -0.54
CA LYS A 64 -5.01 15.74 -0.67
C LYS A 64 -6.00 16.81 -0.20
N GLY A 65 -6.19 16.91 1.11
CA GLY A 65 -6.95 17.99 1.75
C GLY A 65 -6.28 18.52 3.03
N LYS A 66 -5.73 19.75 2.96
CA LYS A 66 -5.20 20.63 4.04
C LYS A 66 -3.66 20.84 4.10
N SER A 67 -3.01 21.17 2.99
CA SER A 67 -2.01 22.28 2.98
C SER A 67 -1.83 22.79 1.54
N SER A 68 -1.70 24.10 1.38
CA SER A 68 -1.73 24.83 0.11
C SER A 68 -0.44 24.71 -0.74
N GLY A 69 0.20 23.53 -0.78
CA GLY A 69 1.51 23.36 -1.43
C GLY A 69 1.58 22.40 -2.63
N SER A 70 0.50 21.68 -2.98
CA SER A 70 0.59 20.56 -3.94
C SER A 70 -0.53 20.48 -4.99
N LYS A 71 -1.42 21.48 -5.06
CA LYS A 71 -2.29 21.67 -6.26
C LYS A 71 -1.46 22.05 -7.50
N PHE A 72 -0.23 22.53 -7.31
CA PHE A 72 0.65 23.06 -8.35
C PHE A 72 1.47 21.97 -9.08
N ARG A 73 1.86 20.87 -8.44
CA ARG A 73 2.91 19.99 -9.00
C ARG A 73 2.52 19.09 -10.17
N ARG A 74 1.22 18.84 -10.40
CA ARG A 74 0.75 18.18 -11.65
C ARG A 74 0.33 19.19 -12.72
N ALA A 75 0.15 20.46 -12.36
CA ALA A 75 -0.03 21.53 -13.34
C ALA A 75 1.32 21.98 -13.94
N THR A 76 2.43 21.85 -13.22
CA THR A 76 3.76 22.29 -13.70
C THR A 76 4.51 21.23 -14.52
N ALA A 77 4.19 19.94 -14.40
CA ALA A 77 4.78 18.87 -15.23
C ALA A 77 3.95 18.53 -16.49
N GLY A 78 2.71 19.01 -16.62
CA GLY A 78 1.75 18.56 -17.64
C GLY A 78 1.06 19.66 -18.45
N ALA A 79 1.60 20.89 -18.48
CA ALA A 79 1.01 22.01 -19.23
C ALA A 79 1.76 22.37 -20.52
N VAL A 80 2.51 21.43 -21.11
CA VAL A 80 3.19 21.60 -22.41
C VAL A 80 2.95 20.41 -23.33
N ALA A 81 1.69 20.16 -23.70
CA ALA A 81 1.27 19.68 -25.02
C ALA A 81 -0.22 19.28 -25.00
N GLY A 82 -1.04 20.10 -25.67
CA GLY A 82 -2.34 19.78 -26.26
C GLY A 82 -3.25 18.74 -25.62
N GLY A 83 -4.36 19.19 -25.01
CA GLY A 83 -5.73 18.65 -25.19
C GLY A 83 -6.07 17.18 -24.89
N ALA A 84 -5.10 16.30 -24.64
CA ALA A 84 -5.29 14.84 -24.53
C ALA A 84 -4.77 14.26 -23.20
N ALA A 85 -3.99 15.03 -22.41
CA ALA A 85 -3.56 14.60 -21.08
C ALA A 85 -4.66 14.75 -20.01
N SER A 86 -5.66 15.62 -20.24
CA SER A 86 -6.82 15.75 -19.36
C SER A 86 -7.78 14.57 -19.46
N SER A 87 -7.74 13.79 -20.54
CA SER A 87 -8.48 12.52 -20.67
C SER A 87 -7.76 11.35 -20.00
N ALA A 88 -6.42 11.36 -19.89
CA ALA A 88 -5.69 10.38 -19.10
C ALA A 88 -5.83 10.63 -17.58
N ALA A 89 -5.92 11.90 -17.16
CA ALA A 89 -6.24 12.26 -15.78
C ALA A 89 -7.73 12.07 -15.41
N GLN A 90 -8.61 11.89 -16.40
CA GLN A 90 -10.02 11.53 -16.27
C GLN A 90 -10.31 10.08 -16.71
N GLY A 91 -9.27 9.30 -17.00
CA GLY A 91 -9.38 8.00 -17.68
C GLY A 91 -9.95 6.95 -16.75
N ASP A 92 -11.18 6.55 -17.04
CA ASP A 92 -11.96 5.48 -16.41
C ASP A 92 -11.89 5.43 -14.87
N ARG A 93 -12.75 6.22 -14.22
CA ARG A 93 -13.01 6.12 -12.78
C ARG A 93 -13.85 4.88 -12.44
N SER A 94 -13.72 3.81 -13.22
CA SER A 94 -14.40 2.54 -13.00
C SER A 94 -13.78 1.85 -11.78
N ALA A 95 -14.21 2.27 -10.61
CA ALA A 95 -13.89 1.60 -9.37
C ALA A 95 -14.86 0.43 -9.17
N ARG A 96 -14.37 -0.62 -8.53
CA ARG A 96 -15.23 -1.70 -8.04
C ARG A 96 -15.25 -1.65 -6.53
N GLN A 97 -16.45 -1.71 -5.97
CA GLN A 97 -16.64 -2.03 -4.57
C GLN A 97 -16.67 -3.55 -4.44
N TYR A 98 -15.72 -4.08 -3.71
CA TYR A 98 -15.66 -5.48 -3.30
C TYR A 98 -16.20 -5.63 -1.88
N GLU A 99 -16.98 -6.67 -1.68
CA GLU A 99 -17.37 -7.20 -0.38
C GLU A 99 -16.62 -8.50 -0.17
N ILE A 100 -15.85 -8.57 0.90
CA ILE A 100 -15.00 -9.70 1.24
C ILE A 100 -15.50 -10.30 2.53
N GLN A 101 -15.80 -11.59 2.51
CA GLN A 101 -16.08 -12.34 3.72
C GLN A 101 -14.77 -12.85 4.30
N THR A 102 -14.34 -12.27 5.42
CA THR A 102 -13.16 -12.68 6.19
C THR A 102 -13.58 -13.48 7.42
N THR A 103 -12.61 -14.06 8.12
CA THR A 103 -12.83 -14.72 9.43
C THR A 103 -13.28 -13.75 10.52
N SER A 104 -12.95 -12.47 10.37
CA SER A 104 -13.26 -11.41 11.35
C SER A 104 -14.55 -10.64 11.01
N GLY A 105 -15.19 -10.95 9.88
CA GLY A 105 -16.42 -10.30 9.43
C GLY A 105 -16.36 -9.88 7.97
N THR A 106 -17.21 -8.94 7.59
CA THR A 106 -17.28 -8.43 6.22
C THR A 106 -16.41 -7.19 6.07
N VAL A 107 -15.54 -7.19 5.07
CA VAL A 107 -14.71 -6.03 4.70
C VAL A 107 -15.18 -5.47 3.36
N MET A 108 -15.35 -4.16 3.31
CA MET A 108 -15.68 -3.44 2.09
C MET A 108 -14.45 -2.68 1.61
N ILE A 109 -14.06 -2.85 0.35
CA ILE A 109 -12.99 -2.05 -0.25
C ILE A 109 -13.36 -1.58 -1.65
N ILE A 110 -13.08 -0.31 -1.92
CA ILE A 110 -13.18 0.28 -3.26
C ILE A 110 -11.78 0.31 -3.86
N SER A 111 -11.62 -0.30 -5.03
CA SER A 111 -10.34 -0.38 -5.75
C SER A 111 -10.54 -0.22 -7.25
N ASP A 112 -9.52 0.27 -7.94
CA ASP A 112 -9.42 0.28 -9.40
C ASP A 112 -8.81 -1.02 -9.96
N GLN A 113 -8.39 -1.95 -9.11
CA GLN A 113 -8.08 -3.31 -9.53
C GLN A 113 -9.38 -4.02 -9.94
N THR A 114 -9.65 -4.04 -11.25
CA THR A 114 -10.92 -4.56 -11.79
C THR A 114 -10.90 -6.05 -12.13
N GLU A 115 -9.71 -6.66 -12.13
CA GLU A 115 -9.48 -8.05 -12.49
C GLU A 115 -9.92 -9.04 -11.40
N ILE A 116 -10.16 -8.57 -10.17
CA ILE A 116 -10.70 -9.37 -9.07
C ILE A 116 -12.18 -9.69 -9.33
N LYS A 117 -12.57 -10.93 -9.06
CA LYS A 117 -13.88 -11.51 -9.33
C LYS A 117 -14.50 -12.05 -8.04
N VAL A 118 -15.81 -12.25 -8.08
CA VAL A 118 -16.51 -13.04 -7.06
C VAL A 118 -15.90 -14.44 -7.02
N ASP A 119 -15.84 -15.03 -5.83
CA ASP A 119 -15.20 -16.31 -5.49
C ASP A 119 -13.67 -16.33 -5.50
N ASP A 120 -13.00 -15.21 -5.81
CA ASP A 120 -11.55 -15.12 -5.64
C ASP A 120 -11.17 -15.04 -4.15
N CYS A 121 -10.10 -15.75 -3.78
CA CYS A 121 -9.41 -15.53 -2.52
C CYS A 121 -8.53 -14.27 -2.63
N VAL A 122 -8.65 -13.39 -1.65
CA VAL A 122 -7.95 -12.10 -1.63
C VAL A 122 -7.36 -11.81 -0.26
N ILE A 123 -6.27 -11.04 -0.26
CA ILE A 123 -5.75 -10.35 0.93
C ILE A 123 -6.15 -8.88 0.84
N VAL A 124 -6.61 -8.33 1.96
CA VAL A 124 -6.85 -6.90 2.19
C VAL A 124 -5.81 -6.38 3.17
N GLU A 125 -5.07 -5.35 2.73
CA GLU A 125 -3.95 -4.76 3.46
C GLU A 125 -4.33 -3.34 3.86
N ASN A 126 -4.46 -3.11 5.17
CA ASN A 126 -4.89 -1.83 5.71
C ASN A 126 -3.80 -1.23 6.62
N PRO A 127 -3.07 -0.21 6.15
CA PRO A 127 -2.09 0.52 6.96
C PRO A 127 -2.72 1.49 7.98
N GLY A 128 -4.04 1.47 8.14
CA GLY A 128 -4.83 2.21 9.15
C GLY A 128 -5.05 3.70 8.87
N THR A 129 -4.11 4.35 8.17
CA THR A 129 -4.10 5.81 7.97
C THR A 129 -3.99 6.25 6.51
N THR A 130 -3.75 5.31 5.59
CA THR A 130 -3.43 5.58 4.18
C THR A 130 -4.16 4.61 3.25
N ASN A 131 -3.88 4.73 1.95
CA ASN A 131 -4.42 3.90 0.86
C ASN A 131 -4.27 2.40 1.15
N ALA A 132 -5.39 1.69 1.26
CA ALA A 132 -5.43 0.24 1.45
C ALA A 132 -4.98 -0.49 0.17
N ASN A 133 -4.74 -1.79 0.29
CA ASN A 133 -4.56 -2.68 -0.85
C ASN A 133 -5.57 -3.83 -0.80
N ILE A 134 -5.91 -4.35 -1.97
CA ILE A 134 -6.51 -5.67 -2.12
C ILE A 134 -5.69 -6.39 -3.17
N ARG A 135 -5.42 -7.68 -3.04
CA ARG A 135 -4.78 -8.45 -4.11
C ARG A 135 -5.34 -9.87 -4.14
N ARG A 136 -5.49 -10.40 -5.36
CA ARG A 136 -5.81 -11.81 -5.58
C ARG A 136 -4.63 -12.67 -5.13
N VAL A 137 -4.92 -13.78 -4.46
CA VAL A 137 -3.94 -14.77 -4.01
C VAL A 137 -4.42 -16.18 -4.38
N ASP A 138 -3.59 -17.19 -4.09
CA ASP A 138 -3.99 -18.58 -4.27
C ASP A 138 -5.18 -18.94 -3.36
N SER A 139 -6.13 -19.72 -3.88
CA SER A 139 -7.33 -20.14 -3.14
C SER A 139 -7.01 -20.91 -1.86
N THR A 140 -5.83 -21.56 -1.81
CA THR A 140 -5.34 -22.29 -0.63
C THR A 140 -5.24 -21.40 0.59
N LEU A 141 -4.97 -20.09 0.43
CA LEU A 141 -4.93 -19.17 1.57
C LEU A 141 -6.29 -19.04 2.27
N CYS A 142 -7.39 -19.20 1.53
CA CYS A 142 -8.74 -19.14 2.06
C CYS A 142 -9.33 -20.53 2.41
N ASP A 143 -8.58 -21.61 2.20
CA ASP A 143 -9.01 -22.96 2.59
C ASP A 143 -8.90 -23.11 4.11
N PRO A 144 -9.98 -23.42 4.83
CA PRO A 144 -9.93 -23.68 6.27
C PRO A 144 -8.91 -24.78 6.66
N ALA A 145 -8.65 -25.74 5.78
CA ALA A 145 -7.65 -26.78 6.00
C ALA A 145 -6.21 -26.24 6.04
N SER A 146 -5.97 -25.05 5.51
CA SER A 146 -4.65 -24.40 5.47
C SER A 146 -4.41 -23.44 6.64
N ALA A 147 -5.34 -23.30 7.58
CA ALA A 147 -5.29 -22.28 8.63
C ALA A 147 -3.98 -22.27 9.46
N GLU A 148 -3.41 -23.44 9.77
CA GLU A 148 -2.14 -23.55 10.49
C GLU A 148 -0.96 -23.00 9.67
N VAL A 149 -0.88 -23.39 8.39
CA VAL A 149 0.16 -22.90 7.46
C VAL A 149 0.00 -21.40 7.21
N VAL A 150 -1.24 -20.91 7.10
CA VAL A 150 -1.50 -19.47 6.94
C VAL A 150 -1.05 -18.68 8.17
N ALA A 151 -1.21 -19.23 9.37
CA ALA A 151 -0.72 -18.60 10.59
C ALA A 151 0.82 -18.52 10.63
N GLU A 152 1.52 -19.52 10.10
CA GLU A 152 2.98 -19.51 9.98
C GLU A 152 3.46 -18.45 8.98
N LEU A 153 2.71 -18.19 7.90
CA LEU A 153 3.04 -17.22 6.85
C LEU A 153 2.61 -15.78 7.17
N GLN A 154 2.05 -15.54 8.36
CA GLN A 154 1.45 -14.26 8.71
C GLN A 154 2.48 -13.13 8.73
N ASP A 155 3.69 -13.40 9.19
CA ASP A 155 4.75 -12.40 9.28
C ASP A 155 5.25 -12.00 7.88
N GLU A 156 5.42 -12.97 6.97
CA GLU A 156 5.78 -12.71 5.57
C GLU A 156 4.70 -11.88 4.86
N MET A 157 3.41 -12.19 5.09
CA MET A 157 2.31 -11.42 4.53
C MET A 157 2.27 -9.97 5.05
N VAL A 158 2.63 -9.75 6.31
CA VAL A 158 2.74 -8.41 6.88
C VAL A 158 3.91 -7.66 6.27
N GLU A 159 5.07 -8.30 6.13
CA GLU A 159 6.25 -7.70 5.50
C GLU A 159 5.96 -7.25 4.06
N GLU A 160 5.40 -8.13 3.23
CA GLU A 160 5.04 -7.82 1.83
C GLU A 160 4.08 -6.61 1.75
N ALA A 161 3.08 -6.57 2.63
CA ALA A 161 2.13 -5.47 2.69
C ALA A 161 2.79 -4.15 3.14
N GLU A 162 3.73 -4.20 4.09
CA GLU A 162 4.50 -3.02 4.50
C GLU A 162 5.37 -2.48 3.36
N GLU A 163 5.97 -3.36 2.55
CA GLU A 163 6.72 -2.99 1.35
C GLU A 163 5.83 -2.35 0.29
N CYS A 164 4.65 -2.92 0.02
CA CYS A 164 3.64 -2.30 -0.84
C CYS A 164 3.23 -0.90 -0.33
N ALA A 165 2.95 -0.77 0.97
CA ALA A 165 2.60 0.51 1.56
C ALA A 165 3.76 1.54 1.49
N ALA A 166 5.01 1.08 1.56
CA ALA A 166 6.18 1.93 1.34
C ALA A 166 6.31 2.38 -0.12
N ALA A 167 6.08 1.49 -1.09
CA ALA A 167 6.08 1.83 -2.52
C ALA A 167 5.00 2.85 -2.86
N LYS A 168 3.80 2.71 -2.29
CA LYS A 168 2.70 3.68 -2.42
C LYS A 168 3.07 5.06 -1.86
N ARG A 169 3.77 5.12 -0.73
CA ARG A 169 4.29 6.37 -0.17
C ARG A 169 5.36 7.01 -1.05
N GLU A 170 6.25 6.21 -1.63
CA GLU A 170 7.27 6.65 -2.59
C GLU A 170 6.62 7.24 -3.85
N LEU A 171 5.61 6.57 -4.41
CA LEU A 171 4.83 7.08 -5.55
C LEU A 171 4.13 8.40 -5.22
N ALA A 172 3.53 8.51 -4.04
CA ALA A 172 2.88 9.74 -3.59
C ALA A 172 3.88 10.91 -3.41
N ALA A 173 5.13 10.60 -3.04
CA ALA A 173 6.21 11.55 -2.83
C ALA A 173 7.08 11.79 -4.07
N ALA A 174 6.77 11.21 -5.23
CA ALA A 174 7.58 11.38 -6.45
C ALA A 174 7.49 12.82 -7.01
N ASP A 175 8.66 13.42 -7.27
CA ASP A 175 8.81 14.82 -7.66
C ASP A 175 9.21 15.02 -9.14
N THR A 176 9.55 13.93 -9.83
CA THR A 176 9.98 13.92 -11.23
C THR A 176 9.31 12.78 -11.99
N ASP A 177 9.21 12.89 -13.31
CA ASP A 177 8.59 11.86 -14.15
C ASP A 177 9.34 10.52 -14.04
N ALA A 178 10.68 10.55 -14.06
CA ALA A 178 11.48 9.34 -13.89
C ALA A 178 11.29 8.67 -12.51
N ALA A 179 11.12 9.47 -11.45
CA ALA A 179 10.82 8.93 -10.11
C ALA A 179 9.40 8.38 -10.05
N PHE A 180 8.45 9.04 -10.70
CA PHE A 180 7.07 8.59 -10.80
C PHE A 180 6.98 7.26 -11.55
N ASP A 181 7.56 7.15 -12.75
CA ASP A 181 7.56 5.91 -13.56
C ASP A 181 8.19 4.74 -12.81
N ARG A 182 9.31 4.99 -12.12
CA ARG A 182 9.97 3.97 -11.29
C ARG A 182 9.08 3.54 -10.12
N ALA A 183 8.43 4.49 -9.45
CA ALA A 183 7.57 4.20 -8.31
C ALA A 183 6.28 3.49 -8.73
N VAL A 184 5.72 3.80 -9.91
CA VAL A 184 4.57 3.07 -10.48
C VAL A 184 4.94 1.60 -10.67
N ARG A 185 6.04 1.30 -11.37
CA ARG A 185 6.48 -0.09 -11.58
C ARG A 185 6.73 -0.83 -10.25
N LYS A 186 7.27 -0.13 -9.25
CA LYS A 186 7.48 -0.70 -7.93
C LYS A 186 6.16 -1.03 -7.23
N VAL A 187 5.13 -0.19 -7.38
CA VAL A 187 3.77 -0.47 -6.89
C VAL A 187 3.14 -1.64 -7.64
N GLU A 188 3.25 -1.70 -8.97
CA GLU A 188 2.74 -2.83 -9.76
C GLU A 188 3.31 -4.17 -9.26
N ILE A 189 4.64 -4.21 -9.02
CA ILE A 189 5.35 -5.40 -8.56
C ILE A 189 4.98 -5.79 -7.12
N LEU A 190 4.98 -4.84 -6.19
CA LEU A 190 4.83 -5.15 -4.76
C LEU A 190 3.37 -5.20 -4.31
N CYS A 191 2.46 -4.57 -5.04
CA CYS A 191 1.05 -4.48 -4.66
C CYS A 191 0.11 -5.30 -5.55
N ASN A 192 0.61 -5.89 -6.65
CA ASN A 192 -0.16 -6.58 -7.68
C ASN A 192 -1.29 -5.71 -8.26
N MET A 193 -0.91 -4.50 -8.68
CA MET A 193 -1.80 -3.44 -9.15
C MET A 193 -1.62 -3.14 -10.63
#